data_AF-A0A9E1E6H6-F1
#
_entry.id   AF-A0A9E1E6H6-F1
#
_cell.length_a   1.000
_cell.length_b   1.000
_cell.length_c   1.000
_cell.angle_alpha   90.00
_cell.angle_beta   90.00
_cell.angle_gamma   90.00
#
_symmetry.space_group_name_H-M   'P 1'
#
loop_
_entity.id
_entity.type
_entity.pdbx_description
1 polymer ?
#
loop_
_entity_poly.entity_id
_entity_poly.type
_entity_poly.pdbx_seq_one_letter_code
_entity_poly.pdbx_strand_id
1 'polypeptide(L)' 'MPEPCWYCKGTGTVECDYCQGIGFSDGSCPACSGEGRHTCPECNGSGVIRDEYEEDDEDFDDEF' A
#
# COMPACT_ATOMS: atom_id res chain seq x y z
N MET A 1 7.73 2.82 15.22
CA MET A 1 6.46 2.06 15.18
C MET A 1 5.87 2.32 13.80
N PRO A 2 5.44 1.31 13.04
CA PRO A 2 4.98 1.55 11.67
C PRO A 2 3.72 2.43 11.68
N GLU A 3 3.73 3.50 10.90
CA GLU A 3 2.62 4.46 10.85
C GLU A 3 1.49 3.91 9.95
N PRO A 4 0.21 4.11 10.31
CA PRO A 4 -0.89 3.64 9.50
C PRO A 4 -0.85 4.32 8.13
N CYS A 5 -1.05 3.53 7.08
CA CYS A 5 -0.98 4.05 5.72
C CYS A 5 -2.00 5.16 5.52
N TRP A 6 -1.53 6.34 5.14
CA TRP A 6 -2.35 7.53 4.99
C TRP A 6 -3.39 7.40 3.85
N TYR A 7 -3.08 6.57 2.85
CA TYR A 7 -3.93 6.32 1.68
C TYR A 7 -5.08 5.35 1.99
N CYS A 8 -4.78 4.18 2.57
CA CYS A 8 -5.80 3.20 2.94
C CYS A 8 -6.27 3.28 4.40
N LYS A 9 -5.78 4.25 5.18
CA LYS A 9 -6.12 4.44 6.61
C LYS A 9 -5.90 3.19 7.48
N GLY A 10 -4.90 2.38 7.18
CA GLY A 10 -4.61 1.17 7.95
C GLY A 10 -5.25 -0.12 7.44
N THR A 11 -6.08 -0.08 6.39
CA THR A 11 -6.83 -1.27 5.94
C THR A 11 -6.05 -2.18 5.00
N GLY A 12 -5.01 -1.68 4.34
CA GLY A 12 -4.24 -2.40 3.32
C GLY A 12 -4.95 -2.51 1.95
N THR A 13 -6.21 -2.10 1.85
CA THR A 13 -6.99 -2.19 0.60
C THR A 13 -7.72 -0.88 0.34
N VAL A 14 -7.91 -0.54 -0.93
CA VAL A 14 -8.63 0.66 -1.36
C VAL A 14 -9.77 0.29 -2.29
N GLU A 15 -10.79 1.13 -2.29
CA GLU A 15 -11.95 0.95 -3.14
C GLU A 15 -11.57 1.21 -4.59
N CYS A 16 -12.04 0.36 -5.49
CA CYS A 16 -11.77 0.55 -6.89
C CYS A 16 -12.63 1.72 -7.40
N ASP A 17 -11.98 2.84 -7.72
CA ASP A 17 -12.65 4.04 -8.22
C ASP A 17 -13.45 3.77 -9.50
N TYR A 18 -12.97 2.85 -10.35
CA TYR A 18 -13.61 2.52 -11.62
C TYR A 18 -15.01 1.92 -11.46
N CYS A 19 -15.21 1.10 -10.42
CA CYS A 19 -16.50 0.48 -10.11
C CYS A 19 -17.12 1.02 -8.82
N GLN A 20 -16.55 2.09 -8.25
CA GLN A 20 -16.99 2.73 -7.00
C GLN A 20 -17.17 1.75 -5.84
N GLY A 21 -16.30 0.75 -5.70
CA GLY A 21 -16.41 -0.24 -4.63
C GLY A 21 -17.47 -1.34 -4.87
N ILE A 22 -18.29 -1.25 -5.92
CA ILE A 22 -19.39 -2.19 -6.17
C ILE A 22 -18.85 -3.54 -6.65
N GLY A 23 -17.80 -3.51 -7.46
CA GLY A 23 -17.34 -4.68 -8.20
C GLY A 23 -18.27 -5.06 -9.34
N PHE A 24 -17.76 -5.87 -10.27
CA PHE A 24 -18.55 -6.45 -11.35
C PHE A 24 -18.38 -7.95 -11.28
N SER A 25 -19.45 -8.69 -10.96
CA SER A 25 -19.41 -10.15 -10.78
C SER A 25 -18.99 -10.92 -12.03
N ASP A 26 -19.07 -10.29 -13.19
CA ASP A 26 -18.62 -10.82 -14.48
C ASP A 26 -17.10 -10.61 -14.70
N GLY A 27 -16.38 -10.04 -13.72
CA GLY A 27 -14.95 -9.73 -13.83
C GLY A 27 -14.65 -8.56 -14.76
N SER A 28 -15.68 -7.84 -15.23
CA SER A 28 -15.54 -6.81 -16.26
C SER A 28 -14.81 -5.54 -15.77
N CYS A 29 -14.48 -5.42 -14.48
CA CYS A 29 -13.69 -4.30 -14.00
C CYS A 29 -12.21 -4.50 -14.40
N PRO A 30 -11.64 -3.73 -15.32
CA PRO A 30 -10.23 -3.90 -15.67
C PRO A 30 -9.29 -3.51 -14.53
N ALA A 31 -9.75 -2.69 -13.58
CA ALA A 31 -8.92 -2.16 -12.49
C ALA A 31 -8.88 -3.08 -11.26
N CYS A 32 -9.92 -3.87 -11.00
CA CYS A 32 -9.99 -4.75 -9.82
C CYS A 32 -10.46 -6.18 -10.16
N SER A 33 -10.51 -6.54 -11.44
CA SER A 33 -10.96 -7.86 -11.93
C SER A 33 -12.31 -8.32 -11.37
N GLY A 34 -13.20 -7.37 -11.07
CA GLY A 34 -14.52 -7.62 -10.51
C GLY A 34 -14.64 -7.58 -8.99
N GLU A 35 -13.54 -7.53 -8.23
CA GLU A 35 -13.54 -7.61 -6.75
C GLU A 35 -14.13 -6.38 -6.03
N GLY A 36 -14.29 -5.25 -6.71
CA GLY A 36 -14.73 -3.99 -6.11
C GLY A 36 -13.63 -3.24 -5.35
N ARG A 37 -12.57 -3.92 -4.94
CA ARG A 37 -11.43 -3.34 -4.22
C ARG A 37 -10.12 -3.87 -4.78
N HIS A 38 -9.04 -3.14 -4.53
CA HIS A 38 -7.70 -3.58 -4.91
C HIS A 38 -6.70 -3.25 -3.80
N THR A 39 -5.58 -3.95 -3.83
CA THR A 39 -4.50 -3.78 -2.86
C THR A 39 -4.02 -2.33 -2.86
N CYS A 40 -3.86 -1.75 -1.67
CA CYS A 40 -3.35 -0.39 -1.55
C CYS A 40 -1.94 -0.31 -2.16
N PRO A 41 -1.71 0.52 -3.19
CA PRO A 41 -0.41 0.61 -3.85
C PRO A 41 0.66 1.25 -2.95
N GLU A 42 0.27 2.14 -2.03
CA GLU A 42 1.20 2.85 -1.14
C GLU A 42 1.81 1.97 -0.06
N CYS A 43 1.10 0.92 0.38
CA CYS A 43 1.57 0.03 1.43
C CYS A 43 1.64 -1.43 0.99
N ASN A 44 1.42 -1.71 -0.30
CA ASN A 44 1.37 -3.05 -0.88
C ASN A 44 0.52 -4.06 -0.09
N GLY A 45 -0.58 -3.61 0.52
CA GLY A 45 -1.46 -4.48 1.31
C GLY A 45 -1.11 -4.61 2.79
N SER A 46 0.01 -4.05 3.24
CA SER A 46 0.43 -4.15 4.65
C SER A 46 -0.39 -3.28 5.61
N GLY A 47 -1.06 -2.26 5.10
CA GLY A 47 -1.81 -1.29 5.90
C GLY A 47 -0.95 -0.24 6.60
N VAL A 48 0.38 -0.30 6.50
CA VAL A 48 1.30 0.61 7.18
C VAL A 48 2.36 1.15 6.24
N ILE A 49 2.80 2.40 6.42
CA ILE A 49 4.02 2.90 5.79
C ILE A 49 5.17 2.55 6.74
N ARG A 50 6.14 1.81 6.23
CA ARG A 50 7.44 1.72 6.87
C ARG A 50 8.27 2.79 6.21
N ASP A 51 8.60 3.83 6.95
CA ASP A 51 9.66 4.72 6.50
C ASP A 51 10.94 3.87 6.54
N GLU A 52 11.37 3.37 5.38
CA GLU A 52 12.72 2.85 5.17
C GLU A 52 13.69 4.05 5.21
N TYR A 53 13.74 4.74 6.35
CA TYR A 53 15.01 5.28 6.81
C TYR A 53 15.74 4.09 7.43
N GLU A 54 16.25 3.21 6.57
CA GLU A 54 17.50 2.59 6.92
C GLU A 54 18.49 3.76 6.92
N GLU A 55 18.71 4.32 8.10
CA GLU A 55 20.02 4.88 8.39
C GLU A 55 20.98 3.69 8.18
N ASP A 56 21.42 3.50 6.93
CA ASP A 56 22.75 2.98 6.64
C ASP A 56 23.74 4.01 7.19
N ASP A 57 23.73 4.10 8.52
CA ASP A 57 24.74 4.66 9.37
C ASP A 57 25.91 3.69 9.27
N GLU A 58 26.50 3.59 8.08
CA GLU A 58 27.90 3.22 7.97
C GLU A 58 28.71 4.44 8.43
N ASP A 59 28.54 4.80 9.72
CA ASP A 59 29.60 5.39 10.54
C ASP A 59 30.70 4.33 10.61
N PHE A 60 31.47 4.23 9.53
CA PHE A 60 32.82 3.71 9.60
C PHE A 60 33.74 4.89 9.93
N ASP A 61 33.61 5.35 11.18
CA ASP A 61 34.73 5.94 11.89
C ASP A 61 35.81 4.85 12.05
N ASP A 62 36.85 4.88 11.21
CA ASP A 62 38.25 4.46 11.46
C ASP A 62 38.96 4.43 10.08
N GLU A 63 40.18 4.87 9.81
CA GLU A 63 41.24 5.59 10.51
C GLU A 63 42.18 6.06 9.37
N PHE A 64 42.72 7.27 9.51
CA PHE A 64 43.94 7.85 8.91
C PHE A 64 44.54 7.30 7.58
#